data_AF-A0A353YWI7-F1
#
_entry.id   AF-A0A353YWI7-F1
#
_cell.length_a   1.000
_cell.length_b   1.000
_cell.length_c   1.000
_cell.angle_alpha   90.00
_cell.angle_beta   90.00
_cell.angle_gamma   90.00
#
_symmetry.space_group_name_H-M   'P 1'
#
loop_
_entity.id
_entity.type
_entity.pdbx_description
1 polymer ?
#
loop_
_entity_poly.entity_id
_entity_poly.type
_entity_poly.pdbx_seq_one_letter_code
_entity_poly.pdbx_strand_id
1 'polypeptide(L)'
;MEQNRVIETIGSITKMEHLSSLEHSTLENTLVLNNTSPFPGVKDQTSGERKNLGSFFIILRYRYAPEKINRINCDLFKACNLKRYPSYGEIITEDHILPCIRLKEIEQEEIADIQHYLQERDLKLMVHKPHDGTSRIKIFKTFRLVEINDGLYRDLSEGEKFYIQIDSNLNWKRFDYIVQKIKFNLENKEFDAAMGVIYRFCGPQNVIRVYDKDKSLDRAYALKKWFLSEVKKEINISTMH
;
A
#
# COMPACT_ATOMS: atom_id res chain seq x y z
N MET A 1 4.39 28.27 18.11
CA MET A 1 4.27 26.94 17.47
C MET A 1 3.34 27.13 16.30
N GLU A 2 3.82 26.99 15.07
CA GLU A 2 2.90 26.95 13.93
C GLU A 2 1.94 25.79 14.15
N GLN A 3 0.64 26.03 13.97
CA GLN A 3 -0.35 24.96 14.02
C GLN A 3 0.01 23.96 12.93
N ASN A 4 0.43 22.75 13.32
CA ASN A 4 0.64 21.67 12.38
C ASN A 4 -0.68 21.42 11.63
N ARG A 5 -0.74 21.85 10.37
CA ARG A 5 -1.95 21.75 9.55
C ARG A 5 -2.19 20.30 9.17
N VAL A 6 -3.42 19.85 9.40
CA VAL A 6 -3.89 18.57 8.88
C VAL A 6 -3.99 18.69 7.35
N ILE A 7 -3.38 17.75 6.66
CA ILE A 7 -3.40 17.62 5.20
C ILE A 7 -4.29 16.44 4.85
N GLU A 8 -5.40 16.71 4.17
CA GLU A 8 -6.26 15.69 3.59
C GLU A 8 -6.01 15.64 2.08
N THR A 9 -5.56 14.48 1.59
CA THR A 9 -5.18 14.35 0.18
C THR A 9 -5.36 12.93 -0.33
N ILE A 10 -5.11 12.73 -1.62
CA ILE A 10 -5.06 11.43 -2.29
C ILE A 10 -3.63 11.07 -2.69
N GLY A 11 -3.43 9.82 -3.03
CA GLY A 11 -2.15 9.34 -3.52
C GLY A 11 -2.15 7.84 -3.71
N SER A 12 -0.95 7.26 -3.73
CA SER A 12 -0.79 5.82 -3.87
C SER A 12 0.39 5.29 -3.06
N ILE A 13 0.31 4.03 -2.66
CA ILE A 13 1.40 3.27 -2.06
C ILE A 13 1.68 2.05 -2.93
N THR A 14 2.96 1.84 -3.24
CA THR A 14 3.45 0.75 -4.08
C THR A 14 4.41 -0.14 -3.29
N LYS A 15 4.15 -1.45 -3.27
CA LYS A 15 5.00 -2.46 -2.63
C LYS A 15 5.05 -3.75 -3.46
N MET A 16 6.07 -4.57 -3.27
CA MET A 16 6.13 -5.93 -3.82
C MET A 16 5.70 -6.92 -2.75
N GLU A 17 4.78 -7.82 -3.09
CA GLU A 17 4.41 -8.93 -2.22
C GLU A 17 4.11 -10.17 -3.06
N HIS A 18 4.22 -11.33 -2.42
CA HIS A 18 3.81 -12.59 -3.01
C HIS A 18 2.28 -12.72 -2.92
N LEU A 19 1.66 -13.05 -4.06
CA LEU A 19 0.23 -13.19 -4.23
C LEU A 19 -0.10 -14.58 -4.78
N SER A 20 -1.16 -15.17 -4.25
CA SER A 20 -1.73 -16.44 -4.71
C SER A 20 -3.20 -16.26 -5.09
N SER A 21 -3.67 -17.04 -6.06
CA SER A 21 -5.09 -17.16 -6.36
C SER A 21 -5.84 -17.83 -5.20
N LEU A 22 -7.04 -17.34 -4.93
CA LEU A 22 -7.95 -17.93 -3.98
C LEU A 22 -8.87 -18.94 -4.70
N GLU A 23 -8.80 -20.20 -4.29
CA GLU A 23 -9.50 -21.32 -4.95
C GLU A 23 -10.91 -21.59 -4.38
N HIS A 24 -11.25 -21.06 -3.20
CA HIS A 24 -12.51 -21.32 -2.50
C HIS A 24 -13.16 -20.03 -1.98
N SER A 25 -14.47 -20.08 -1.75
CA SER A 25 -15.28 -18.95 -1.25
C SER A 25 -15.31 -17.73 -2.18
N THR A 26 -15.17 -17.99 -3.48
CA THR A 26 -15.26 -16.99 -4.55
C THR A 26 -16.39 -17.37 -5.51
N LEU A 27 -16.89 -16.39 -6.26
CA LEU A 27 -17.78 -16.69 -7.37
C LEU A 27 -17.07 -17.53 -8.42
N GLU A 28 -17.81 -18.48 -9.00
CA GLU A 28 -17.28 -19.37 -10.02
C GLU A 28 -16.65 -18.56 -11.17
N ASN A 29 -15.47 -19.01 -11.61
CA ASN A 29 -14.74 -18.43 -12.72
C ASN A 29 -14.35 -16.95 -12.53
N THR A 30 -14.14 -16.51 -11.28
CA THR A 30 -13.62 -15.17 -10.98
C THR A 30 -12.22 -15.23 -10.37
N LEU A 31 -11.42 -14.18 -10.61
CA LEU A 31 -10.08 -14.06 -10.05
C LEU A 31 -10.07 -13.20 -8.78
N VAL A 32 -9.71 -13.82 -7.66
CA VAL A 32 -9.39 -13.15 -6.40
C VAL A 32 -7.98 -13.57 -5.98
N LEU A 33 -7.16 -12.60 -5.59
CA LEU A 33 -5.82 -12.86 -5.06
C LEU A 33 -5.77 -12.57 -3.56
N ASN A 34 -4.91 -13.26 -2.82
CA ASN A 34 -4.59 -12.95 -1.43
C ASN A 34 -3.08 -12.83 -1.24
N ASN A 35 -2.64 -11.98 -0.30
CA ASN A 35 -1.25 -11.96 0.15
C ASN A 35 -1.08 -12.83 1.41
N THR A 36 0.00 -13.61 1.48
CA THR A 36 0.25 -14.55 2.58
C THR A 36 1.10 -13.97 3.70
N SER A 37 1.80 -12.85 3.47
CA SER A 37 2.62 -12.18 4.48
C SER A 37 2.75 -10.67 4.22
N PRO A 38 1.85 -9.84 4.77
CA PRO A 38 1.96 -8.39 4.72
C PRO A 38 3.11 -7.91 5.63
N PHE A 39 3.96 -7.02 5.13
CA PHE A 39 5.08 -6.41 5.88
C PHE A 39 6.19 -7.40 6.30
N PRO A 40 6.92 -8.02 5.35
CA PRO A 40 7.89 -9.09 5.62
C PRO A 40 9.09 -8.67 6.50
N GLY A 41 9.23 -7.38 6.82
CA GLY A 41 10.32 -6.81 7.61
C GLY A 41 10.08 -6.68 9.11
N VAL A 42 8.88 -6.97 9.61
CA VAL A 42 8.52 -6.80 11.03
C VAL A 42 8.19 -8.16 11.65
N LYS A 43 8.83 -8.50 12.77
CA LYS A 43 8.50 -9.70 13.53
C LYS A 43 7.20 -9.46 14.30
N ASP A 44 6.13 -10.13 13.92
CA ASP A 44 4.93 -10.26 14.75
C ASP A 44 5.07 -11.50 15.63
N GLN A 45 5.09 -11.28 16.95
CA GLN A 45 5.29 -12.34 17.95
C GLN A 45 3.99 -13.08 18.31
N THR A 46 2.83 -12.72 17.75
CA THR A 46 1.57 -13.41 18.04
C THR A 46 0.94 -14.01 16.79
N SER A 47 0.72 -15.31 16.83
CA SER A 47 0.12 -16.12 15.75
C SER A 47 -1.33 -15.74 15.42
N GLY A 48 -2.00 -14.96 16.28
CA GLY A 48 -3.35 -14.42 16.05
C GLY A 48 -3.39 -13.15 15.20
N GLU A 49 -2.37 -12.28 15.27
CA GLU A 49 -2.35 -11.01 14.52
C GLU A 49 -2.16 -11.22 13.02
N ARG A 50 -1.50 -12.30 12.60
CA ARG A 50 -1.31 -12.65 11.17
C ARG A 50 -2.62 -12.87 10.42
N LYS A 51 -3.67 -13.40 11.08
CA LYS A 51 -4.97 -13.65 10.44
C LYS A 51 -5.63 -12.37 9.94
N ASN A 52 -5.39 -11.23 10.60
CA ASN A 52 -6.08 -9.97 10.32
C ASN A 52 -5.32 -9.01 9.40
N LEU A 53 -4.07 -9.32 9.03
CA LEU A 53 -3.24 -8.42 8.22
C LEU A 53 -3.34 -8.70 6.71
N GLY A 54 -3.83 -9.89 6.34
CA GLY A 54 -4.07 -10.30 4.96
C GLY A 54 -4.98 -9.32 4.23
N SER A 55 -4.82 -9.25 2.92
CA SER A 55 -5.65 -8.47 2.02
C SER A 55 -6.13 -9.37 0.89
N PHE A 56 -7.40 -9.26 0.57
CA PHE A 56 -7.97 -9.86 -0.64
C PHE A 56 -8.03 -8.82 -1.74
N PHE A 57 -7.78 -9.24 -2.97
CA PHE A 57 -7.79 -8.41 -4.16
C PHE A 57 -8.76 -9.02 -5.16
N ILE A 58 -9.96 -8.45 -5.24
CA ILE A 58 -10.93 -8.82 -6.27
C ILE A 58 -10.47 -8.18 -7.58
N ILE A 59 -10.13 -8.99 -8.58
CA ILE A 59 -9.59 -8.50 -9.84
C ILE A 59 -10.73 -8.11 -10.79
N LEU A 60 -10.63 -6.92 -11.35
CA LEU A 60 -11.60 -6.36 -12.29
C LEU A 60 -11.15 -6.62 -13.73
N ARG A 61 -12.10 -6.84 -14.63
CA ARG A 61 -11.83 -7.02 -16.06
C ARG A 61 -11.41 -5.72 -16.75
N TYR A 62 -11.91 -4.59 -16.27
CA TYR A 62 -11.68 -3.27 -16.86
C TYR A 62 -11.16 -2.30 -15.81
N ARG A 63 -10.37 -1.31 -16.26
CA ARG A 63 -10.09 -0.12 -15.46
C ARG A 63 -11.31 0.79 -15.50
N TYR A 64 -11.89 1.06 -14.34
CA TYR A 64 -12.97 2.03 -14.19
C TYR A 64 -12.42 3.36 -13.71
N ALA A 65 -13.19 4.43 -13.91
CA ALA A 65 -12.88 5.72 -13.34
C ALA A 65 -12.74 5.61 -11.80
N PRO A 66 -11.69 6.19 -11.18
CA PRO A 66 -11.50 6.12 -9.73
C PRO A 66 -12.70 6.63 -8.93
N GLU A 67 -13.40 7.65 -9.43
CA GLU A 67 -14.62 8.16 -8.81
C GLU A 67 -15.72 7.09 -8.73
N LYS A 68 -15.96 6.33 -9.82
CA LYS A 68 -16.95 5.25 -9.84
C LYS A 68 -16.62 4.21 -8.78
N ILE A 69 -15.37 3.75 -8.72
CA ILE A 69 -14.95 2.74 -7.75
C ILE A 69 -15.05 3.27 -6.32
N ASN A 70 -14.63 4.52 -6.06
CA ASN A 70 -14.72 5.09 -4.73
C ASN A 70 -16.16 5.25 -4.24
N ARG A 71 -17.10 5.65 -5.10
CA ARG A 71 -18.53 5.68 -4.76
C ARG A 71 -19.05 4.29 -4.37
N ILE A 72 -18.76 3.28 -5.20
CA ILE A 72 -19.14 1.89 -4.92
C ILE A 72 -18.50 1.40 -3.61
N ASN A 73 -17.24 1.73 -3.34
CA ASN A 73 -16.56 1.35 -2.11
C ASN A 73 -17.18 2.01 -0.87
N CYS A 74 -17.63 3.27 -0.97
CA CYS A 74 -18.33 3.95 0.12
C CYS A 74 -19.68 3.28 0.44
N ASP A 75 -20.40 2.85 -0.59
CA ASP A 75 -21.68 2.16 -0.42
C ASP A 75 -21.47 0.74 0.10
N LEU A 76 -20.48 0.01 -0.44
CA LEU A 76 -20.10 -1.33 0.00
C LEU A 76 -19.70 -1.33 1.48
N PHE A 77 -18.89 -0.36 1.91
CA PHE A 77 -18.49 -0.21 3.31
C PHE A 77 -19.69 -0.16 4.27
N LYS A 78 -20.74 0.58 3.89
CA LYS A 78 -21.96 0.71 4.69
C LYS A 78 -22.85 -0.52 4.58
N ALA A 79 -23.08 -1.01 3.36
CA ALA A 79 -24.02 -2.09 3.09
C ALA A 79 -23.57 -3.44 3.67
N CYS A 80 -22.27 -3.72 3.63
CA CYS A 80 -21.69 -4.95 4.17
C CYS A 80 -21.10 -4.76 5.59
N ASN A 81 -21.29 -3.58 6.21
CA ASN A 81 -20.78 -3.26 7.55
C ASN A 81 -19.27 -3.58 7.72
N LEU A 82 -18.47 -3.20 6.72
CA LEU A 82 -17.05 -3.54 6.69
C LEU A 82 -16.28 -2.78 7.77
N LYS A 83 -15.25 -3.42 8.35
CA LYS A 83 -14.37 -2.77 9.35
C LYS A 83 -13.45 -1.71 8.73
N ARG A 84 -13.11 -1.88 7.45
CA ARG A 84 -12.18 -1.00 6.72
C ARG A 84 -12.76 -0.60 5.37
N TYR A 85 -12.50 0.64 4.96
CA TYR A 85 -12.82 1.11 3.62
C TYR A 85 -12.05 0.30 2.56
N PRO A 86 -12.76 -0.27 1.57
CA PRO A 86 -12.12 -0.87 0.41
C PRO A 86 -11.29 0.17 -0.34
N SER A 87 -10.17 -0.25 -0.93
CA SER A 87 -9.29 0.64 -1.69
C SER A 87 -9.20 0.19 -3.15
N TYR A 88 -9.26 1.13 -4.09
CA TYR A 88 -8.90 0.84 -5.48
C TYR A 88 -7.40 0.56 -5.60
N GLY A 89 -7.03 -0.38 -6.45
CA GLY A 89 -5.64 -0.73 -6.67
C GLY A 89 -5.37 -1.32 -8.04
N GLU A 90 -4.10 -1.62 -8.25
CA GLU A 90 -3.58 -2.33 -9.41
C GLU A 90 -2.56 -3.37 -8.94
N ILE A 91 -2.69 -4.58 -9.46
CA ILE A 91 -1.67 -5.62 -9.37
C ILE A 91 -0.91 -5.60 -10.69
N ILE A 92 0.39 -5.32 -10.60
CA ILE A 92 1.27 -5.17 -11.75
C ILE A 92 2.21 -6.37 -11.77
N THR A 93 2.02 -7.23 -12.75
CA THR A 93 2.89 -8.35 -13.08
C THR A 93 3.87 -7.92 -14.18
N GLU A 94 4.67 -8.86 -14.69
CA GLU A 94 5.55 -8.61 -15.84
C GLU A 94 4.75 -8.23 -17.10
N ASP A 95 3.67 -8.97 -17.38
CA ASP A 95 2.91 -8.84 -18.63
C ASP A 95 1.64 -7.99 -18.53
N HIS A 96 1.12 -7.78 -17.31
CA HIS A 96 -0.22 -7.26 -17.11
C HIS A 96 -0.31 -6.24 -15.99
N ILE A 97 -1.27 -5.31 -16.15
CA ILE A 97 -1.73 -4.48 -15.04
C ILE A 97 -3.20 -4.80 -14.80
N LEU A 98 -3.46 -5.44 -13.68
CA LEU A 98 -4.76 -5.95 -13.29
C LEU A 98 -5.41 -4.97 -12.29
N PRO A 99 -6.43 -4.20 -12.69
CA PRO A 99 -7.15 -3.35 -11.75
C PRO A 99 -7.86 -4.21 -10.70
N CYS A 100 -7.91 -3.74 -9.45
CA CYS A 100 -8.50 -4.49 -8.36
C CYS A 100 -9.19 -3.60 -7.33
N ILE A 101 -10.04 -4.24 -6.54
CA ILE A 101 -10.53 -3.70 -5.27
C ILE A 101 -9.85 -4.49 -4.16
N ARG A 102 -9.11 -3.79 -3.30
CA ARG A 102 -8.48 -4.38 -2.12
C ARG A 102 -9.41 -4.30 -0.93
N LEU A 103 -9.59 -5.44 -0.28
CA LEU A 103 -10.32 -5.64 0.96
C LEU A 103 -9.34 -5.99 2.08
N LYS A 104 -9.63 -5.53 3.30
CA LYS A 104 -8.81 -5.74 4.51
C LYS A 104 -9.71 -6.04 5.69
N GLU A 105 -9.24 -6.90 6.60
CA GLU A 105 -9.98 -7.29 7.81
C GLU A 105 -11.37 -7.86 7.46
N ILE A 106 -11.40 -8.69 6.40
CA ILE A 106 -12.57 -9.39 5.87
C ILE A 106 -12.32 -10.89 5.99
N GLU A 107 -13.36 -11.65 6.32
CA GLU A 107 -13.31 -13.11 6.34
C GLU A 107 -13.48 -13.67 4.92
N GLN A 108 -12.87 -14.82 4.65
CA GLN A 108 -12.84 -15.38 3.29
C GLN A 108 -14.26 -15.71 2.78
N GLU A 109 -15.16 -16.07 3.67
CA GLU A 109 -16.55 -16.42 3.39
C GLU A 109 -17.36 -15.22 2.89
N GLU A 110 -16.97 -13.99 3.21
CA GLU A 110 -17.67 -12.77 2.79
C GLU A 110 -17.34 -12.36 1.33
N ILE A 111 -16.31 -12.97 0.73
CA ILE A 111 -15.79 -12.54 -0.58
C ILE A 111 -16.83 -12.72 -1.69
N ALA A 112 -17.54 -13.85 -1.73
CA ALA A 112 -18.54 -14.13 -2.75
C ALA A 112 -19.69 -13.10 -2.72
N ASP A 113 -20.17 -12.74 -1.52
CA ASP A 113 -21.22 -11.74 -1.34
C ASP A 113 -20.76 -10.36 -1.82
N ILE A 114 -19.52 -9.98 -1.51
CA ILE A 114 -18.93 -8.75 -2.01
C ILE A 114 -18.81 -8.78 -3.54
N GLN A 115 -18.39 -9.90 -4.13
CA GLN A 115 -18.30 -10.04 -5.58
C GLN A 115 -19.67 -9.87 -6.26
N HIS A 116 -20.75 -10.44 -5.70
CA HIS A 116 -22.11 -10.22 -6.19
C HIS A 116 -22.49 -8.74 -6.12
N TYR A 117 -22.25 -8.09 -4.97
CA TYR A 117 -22.55 -6.67 -4.78
C TYR A 117 -21.86 -5.77 -5.82
N LEU A 118 -20.62 -6.10 -6.19
CA LEU A 118 -19.86 -5.39 -7.21
C LEU A 118 -20.43 -5.62 -8.62
N GLN A 119 -20.84 -6.85 -8.94
CA GLN A 119 -21.44 -7.19 -10.22
C GLN A 119 -22.77 -6.48 -10.45
N GLU A 120 -23.61 -6.37 -9.42
CA GLU A 120 -24.87 -5.61 -9.44
C GLU A 120 -24.68 -4.11 -9.72
N ARG A 121 -23.47 -3.58 -9.51
CA ARG A 121 -23.08 -2.19 -9.78
C ARG A 121 -22.27 -2.02 -11.07
N ASP A 122 -22.48 -2.94 -12.00
CA ASP A 122 -21.84 -2.96 -13.32
C ASP A 122 -20.31 -3.00 -13.25
N LEU A 123 -19.74 -3.70 -12.26
CA LEU A 123 -18.33 -4.03 -12.25
C LEU A 123 -18.14 -5.46 -12.77
N LYS A 124 -17.55 -5.55 -13.96
CA LYS A 124 -17.12 -6.82 -14.54
C LYS A 124 -15.86 -7.33 -13.83
N LEU A 125 -15.96 -8.53 -13.28
CA LEU A 125 -14.86 -9.24 -12.63
C LEU A 125 -14.01 -9.97 -13.68
N MET A 126 -12.72 -10.11 -13.39
CA MET A 126 -11.80 -10.84 -14.25
C MET A 126 -12.08 -12.34 -14.17
N VAL A 127 -12.02 -13.00 -15.34
CA VAL A 127 -12.11 -14.45 -15.44
C VAL A 127 -10.95 -15.10 -14.69
N HIS A 128 -11.19 -16.22 -14.02
CA HIS A 128 -10.15 -16.93 -13.28
C HIS A 128 -8.96 -17.26 -14.19
N LYS A 129 -7.77 -16.84 -13.76
CA LYS A 129 -6.47 -17.21 -14.33
C LYS A 129 -5.54 -17.47 -13.16
N PRO A 130 -5.02 -18.70 -12.96
CA PRO A 130 -4.14 -19.00 -11.85
C PRO A 130 -2.97 -18.03 -11.78
N HIS A 131 -2.66 -17.57 -10.57
CA HIS A 131 -1.52 -16.72 -10.28
C HIS A 131 -0.91 -17.16 -8.96
N ASP A 132 0.39 -17.41 -8.96
CA ASP A 132 1.18 -17.65 -7.78
C ASP A 132 2.56 -17.03 -8.03
N GLY A 133 2.85 -15.91 -7.35
CA GLY A 133 4.10 -15.20 -7.60
C GLY A 133 4.20 -13.82 -6.96
N THR A 134 5.41 -13.27 -7.01
CA THR A 134 5.69 -11.92 -6.52
C THR A 134 5.21 -10.88 -7.52
N SER A 135 4.33 -9.99 -7.05
CA SER A 135 3.70 -8.96 -7.86
C SER A 135 3.82 -7.58 -7.22
N ARG A 136 3.82 -6.53 -8.06
CA ARG A 136 3.84 -5.14 -7.58
C ARG A 136 2.41 -4.68 -7.32
N ILE A 137 2.10 -4.38 -6.07
CA ILE A 137 0.80 -3.92 -5.62
C ILE A 137 0.85 -2.40 -5.51
N LYS A 138 0.03 -1.69 -6.28
CA LYS A 138 -0.18 -0.25 -6.17
C LYS A 138 -1.59 0.05 -5.69
N ILE A 139 -1.71 0.65 -4.51
CA ILE A 139 -3.01 0.98 -3.91
C ILE A 139 -3.20 2.47 -3.89
N PHE A 140 -4.33 2.94 -4.41
CA PHE A 140 -4.77 4.32 -4.32
C PHE A 140 -5.58 4.50 -3.05
N LYS A 141 -5.20 5.47 -2.21
CA LYS A 141 -5.91 5.78 -0.97
C LYS A 141 -5.98 7.28 -0.72
N THR A 142 -6.93 7.66 0.12
CA THR A 142 -6.94 8.95 0.80
C THR A 142 -6.00 8.92 1.99
N PHE A 143 -5.42 10.07 2.30
CA PHE A 143 -4.49 10.27 3.40
C PHE A 143 -4.99 11.41 4.26
N ARG A 144 -4.81 11.25 5.57
CA ARG A 144 -4.99 12.29 6.57
C ARG A 144 -3.67 12.43 7.30
N LEU A 145 -2.87 13.42 6.93
CA LEU A 145 -1.48 13.57 7.36
C LEU A 145 -1.31 14.79 8.22
N VAL A 146 -0.28 14.78 9.04
CA VAL A 146 0.26 15.98 9.67
C VAL A 146 1.75 16.07 9.36
N GLU A 147 2.19 17.23 8.91
CA GLU A 147 3.61 17.50 8.71
C GLU A 147 4.24 17.79 10.07
N ILE A 148 5.10 16.89 10.53
CA ILE A 148 5.76 16.98 11.85
C ILE A 148 7.13 17.64 11.75
N ASN A 149 7.70 17.66 10.56
CA ASN A 149 8.94 18.34 10.18
C ASN A 149 8.96 18.45 8.65
N ASP A 150 9.73 19.38 8.10
CA ASP A 150 9.83 19.64 6.66
C ASP A 150 9.95 18.34 5.83
N GLY A 151 8.95 18.03 5.00
CA GLY A 151 8.96 16.80 4.18
C GLY A 151 8.88 15.49 4.98
N LEU A 152 8.46 15.53 6.25
CA LEU A 152 8.20 14.38 7.11
C LEU A 152 6.76 14.44 7.62
N TYR A 153 5.96 13.46 7.20
CA TYR A 153 4.54 13.41 7.51
C TYR A 153 4.22 12.21 8.39
N ARG A 154 3.30 12.37 9.33
CA ARG A 154 2.72 11.28 10.14
C ARG A 154 1.31 11.00 9.66
N ASP A 155 0.94 9.72 9.50
CA ASP A 155 -0.45 9.32 9.24
C ASP A 155 -1.29 9.48 10.52
N LEU A 156 -2.41 10.20 10.44
CA LEU A 156 -3.33 10.40 11.56
C LEU A 156 -4.34 9.26 11.71
N SER A 157 -4.52 8.42 10.69
CA SER A 157 -5.35 7.23 10.73
C SER A 157 -4.57 5.97 11.15
N GLU A 158 -3.27 5.94 10.85
CA GLU A 158 -2.39 4.79 11.12
C GLU A 158 -1.07 5.28 11.74
N GLY A 159 -1.06 5.63 13.04
CA GLY A 159 0.04 6.33 13.71
C GLY A 159 1.41 5.65 13.67
N GLU A 160 1.46 4.34 13.37
CA GLU A 160 2.67 3.56 13.08
C GLU A 160 3.34 3.96 11.74
N LYS A 161 2.64 4.70 10.88
CA LYS A 161 3.09 5.05 9.53
C LYS A 161 3.52 6.50 9.41
N PHE A 162 4.65 6.71 8.76
CA PHE A 162 5.15 8.03 8.40
C PHE A 162 5.64 8.03 6.97
N TYR A 163 5.78 9.23 6.41
CA TYR A 163 6.14 9.44 5.02
C TYR A 163 7.28 10.43 4.94
N ILE A 164 8.34 10.04 4.25
CA ILE A 164 9.51 10.88 4.00
C ILE A 164 9.44 11.34 2.55
N GLN A 165 9.33 12.64 2.31
CA GLN A 165 9.47 13.22 0.98
C GLN A 165 10.85 12.95 0.42
N ILE A 166 10.90 12.57 -0.87
CA ILE A 166 12.13 12.43 -1.63
C ILE A 166 12.01 13.21 -2.93
N ASP A 167 13.07 13.92 -3.30
CA ASP A 167 13.10 14.72 -4.53
C ASP A 167 13.64 13.92 -5.72
N SER A 168 13.24 12.64 -5.82
CA SER A 168 13.72 11.74 -6.88
C SER A 168 12.68 10.69 -7.26
N ASN A 169 12.78 10.25 -8.51
CA ASN A 169 12.04 9.09 -9.03
C ASN A 169 12.91 7.84 -8.86
N LEU A 170 12.63 7.05 -7.82
CA LEU A 170 13.26 5.75 -7.62
C LEU A 170 12.50 4.68 -8.41
N ASN A 171 13.23 3.77 -9.07
CA ASN A 171 12.63 2.51 -9.49
C ASN A 171 12.66 1.49 -8.34
N TRP A 172 11.89 0.41 -8.46
CA TRP A 172 11.77 -0.58 -7.38
C TRP A 172 13.11 -1.21 -6.99
N LYS A 173 13.97 -1.56 -7.96
CA LYS A 173 15.27 -2.19 -7.68
C LYS A 173 16.17 -1.29 -6.83
N ARG A 174 16.23 0.01 -7.15
CA ARG A 174 16.99 1.01 -6.37
C ARG A 174 16.40 1.21 -4.99
N PHE A 175 15.07 1.31 -4.91
CA PHE A 175 14.37 1.44 -3.64
C PHE A 175 14.67 0.26 -2.71
N ASP A 176 14.53 -0.97 -3.20
CA ASP A 176 14.80 -2.17 -2.41
C ASP A 176 16.25 -2.23 -1.94
N TYR A 177 17.21 -1.94 -2.84
CA TYR A 177 18.63 -1.84 -2.47
C TYR A 177 18.88 -0.85 -1.31
N ILE A 178 18.30 0.35 -1.39
CA ILE A 178 18.41 1.37 -0.33
C ILE A 178 17.83 0.86 0.98
N VAL A 179 16.64 0.25 0.95
CA VAL A 179 15.99 -0.30 2.15
C VAL A 179 16.87 -1.38 2.79
N GLN A 180 17.40 -2.31 2.00
CA GLN A 180 18.28 -3.37 2.52
C GLN A 180 19.57 -2.80 3.11
N LYS A 181 20.18 -1.79 2.47
CA LYS A 181 21.38 -1.12 2.97
C LYS A 181 21.15 -0.40 4.29
N ILE A 182 20.01 0.29 4.43
CA ILE A 182 19.64 0.95 5.68
C ILE A 182 19.41 -0.10 6.77
N LYS A 183 18.66 -1.18 6.47
CA LYS A 183 18.47 -2.30 7.41
C LYS A 183 19.78 -2.94 7.82
N PHE A 184 20.75 -3.07 6.92
CA PHE A 184 22.04 -3.67 7.26
C PHE A 184 22.80 -2.85 8.31
N ASN A 185 22.77 -1.51 8.20
CA ASN A 185 23.54 -0.58 9.03
C ASN A 185 22.83 -0.14 10.33
N LEU A 186 21.52 -0.35 10.43
CA LEU A 186 20.77 -0.03 11.65
C LEU A 186 20.82 -1.18 12.67
N GLU A 187 20.96 -0.84 13.95
CA GLU A 187 20.82 -1.80 15.05
C GLU A 187 19.39 -2.36 15.11
N ASN A 188 18.39 -1.47 15.17
CA ASN A 188 16.99 -1.85 15.08
C ASN A 188 16.50 -1.83 13.62
N LYS A 189 16.37 -3.03 13.05
CA LYS A 189 15.99 -3.31 11.65
C LYS A 189 14.48 -3.51 11.44
N GLU A 190 13.70 -3.45 12.52
CA GLU A 190 12.28 -3.79 12.52
C GLU A 190 11.43 -2.65 11.97
N PHE A 191 11.46 -2.48 10.66
CA PHE A 191 10.55 -1.60 9.93
C PHE A 191 10.22 -2.18 8.56
N ASP A 192 9.10 -1.70 8.00
CA ASP A 192 8.72 -1.98 6.63
C ASP A 192 8.65 -0.66 5.84
N ALA A 193 9.11 -0.69 4.59
CA ALA A 193 9.12 0.47 3.73
C ALA A 193 8.39 0.19 2.42
N ALA A 194 7.68 1.18 1.91
CA ALA A 194 7.07 1.14 0.60
C ALA A 194 7.25 2.47 -0.13
N MET A 195 7.28 2.42 -1.46
CA MET A 195 7.24 3.64 -2.26
C MET A 195 5.85 4.25 -2.20
N GLY A 196 5.75 5.56 -2.28
CA GLY A 196 4.48 6.26 -2.28
C GLY A 196 4.51 7.54 -3.09
N VAL A 197 3.30 8.02 -3.38
CA VAL A 197 3.05 9.33 -3.96
C VAL A 197 1.92 9.97 -3.17
N ILE A 198 2.09 11.22 -2.76
CA ILE A 198 1.03 12.05 -2.19
C ILE A 198 0.80 13.24 -3.11
N TYR A 199 -0.44 13.65 -3.33
CA TYR A 199 -0.71 14.85 -4.11
C TYR A 199 -0.69 16.08 -3.19
N ARG A 200 -0.01 17.14 -3.61
CA ARG A 200 -0.12 18.47 -3.04
C ARG A 200 -0.64 19.42 -4.11
N PHE A 201 -0.89 20.67 -3.71
CA PHE A 201 -1.36 21.71 -4.63
C PHE A 201 -0.49 21.83 -5.89
N CYS A 202 0.84 21.72 -5.75
CA CYS A 202 1.78 21.82 -6.87
C CYS A 202 1.95 20.51 -7.67
N GLY A 203 1.17 19.46 -7.37
CA GLY A 203 1.24 18.17 -8.05
C GLY A 203 1.73 17.01 -7.16
N PRO A 204 2.09 15.88 -7.77
CA PRO A 204 2.51 14.68 -7.05
C PRO A 204 3.89 14.86 -6.41
N GLN A 205 4.01 14.46 -5.15
CA GLN A 205 5.27 14.35 -4.42
C GLN A 205 5.60 12.88 -4.16
N ASN A 206 6.82 12.49 -4.48
CA ASN A 206 7.32 11.16 -4.15
C ASN A 206 7.63 11.08 -2.66
N VAL A 207 7.19 9.99 -2.04
CA VAL A 207 7.44 9.71 -0.63
C VAL A 207 7.89 8.27 -0.43
N ILE A 208 8.63 8.03 0.64
CA ILE A 208 8.85 6.69 1.19
C ILE A 208 7.94 6.56 2.40
N ARG A 209 6.98 5.64 2.36
CA ARG A 209 6.20 5.25 3.53
C ARG A 209 7.04 4.30 4.36
N VAL A 210 7.20 4.60 5.63
CA VAL A 210 7.76 3.70 6.63
C VAL A 210 6.67 3.29 7.62
N TYR A 211 6.58 2.01 7.92
CA TYR A 211 5.83 1.45 9.03
C TYR A 211 6.82 0.95 10.08
N ASP A 212 6.68 1.44 11.30
CA ASP A 212 7.51 1.09 12.44
C ASP A 212 6.64 1.03 13.71
N LYS A 213 6.88 0.04 14.56
CA LYS A 213 6.18 -0.10 15.85
C LYS A 213 6.64 0.99 16.82
N ASP A 214 7.89 1.45 16.69
CA ASP A 214 8.40 2.62 17.40
C ASP A 214 7.85 3.91 16.77
N LYS A 215 6.92 4.54 17.49
CA LYS A 215 6.21 5.75 17.06
C LYS A 215 6.95 7.04 17.42
N SER A 216 8.12 6.97 18.04
CA SER A 216 8.86 8.14 18.51
C SER A 216 9.30 9.06 17.37
N LEU A 217 9.37 10.37 17.65
CA LEU A 217 9.86 11.35 16.70
C LEU A 217 11.35 11.11 16.37
N ASP A 218 12.14 10.74 17.37
CA ASP A 218 13.57 10.46 17.20
C ASP A 218 13.81 9.31 16.22
N ARG A 219 13.02 8.24 16.32
CA ARG A 219 13.04 7.12 15.36
C ARG A 219 12.70 7.58 13.95
N ALA A 220 11.66 8.38 13.80
CA ALA A 220 11.25 8.92 12.50
C ALA A 220 12.33 9.84 11.90
N TYR A 221 12.97 10.70 12.71
CA TYR A 221 14.07 11.56 12.28
C TYR A 221 15.32 10.79 11.86
N ALA A 222 15.69 9.77 12.64
CA ALA A 222 16.81 8.90 12.32
C ALA A 222 16.59 8.21 10.96
N LEU A 223 15.42 7.60 10.76
CA LEU A 223 15.08 6.92 9.51
C LEU A 223 15.01 7.91 8.33
N LYS A 224 14.45 9.10 8.51
CA LYS A 224 14.48 10.18 7.50
C LYS A 224 15.91 10.48 7.06
N LYS A 225 16.83 10.71 8.01
CA LYS A 225 18.23 11.03 7.72
C LYS A 225 18.91 9.92 6.92
N TRP A 226 18.69 8.66 7.31
CA TRP A 226 19.21 7.50 6.59
C TRP A 226 18.69 7.42 5.15
N PHE A 227 17.37 7.52 4.96
CA PHE A 227 16.78 7.47 3.63
C PHE A 227 17.27 8.59 2.72
N LEU A 228 17.27 9.84 3.20
CA LEU A 228 17.74 10.97 2.38
C LEU A 228 19.23 10.86 2.03
N SER A 229 20.06 10.41 2.96
CA SER A 229 21.49 10.17 2.73
C SER A 229 21.70 9.13 1.63
N GLU A 230 21.05 7.96 1.74
CA GLU A 230 21.25 6.88 0.77
C GLU A 230 20.64 7.19 -0.59
N VAL A 231 19.46 7.82 -0.64
CA VAL A 231 18.86 8.29 -1.90
C VAL A 231 19.79 9.26 -2.62
N LYS A 232 20.40 10.22 -1.91
CA LYS A 232 21.34 11.17 -2.50
C LYS A 232 22.58 10.49 -3.08
N LYS A 233 23.14 9.50 -2.36
CA LYS A 233 24.31 8.74 -2.85
C LYS A 233 23.99 7.97 -4.14
N GLU A 234 22.86 7.27 -4.18
CA GLU A 234 22.46 6.49 -5.36
C GLU A 234 22.20 7.34 -6.61
N ILE A 235 21.66 8.56 -6.42
CA ILE A 235 21.46 9.50 -7.53
C ILE A 235 22.80 10.01 -8.05
N ASN A 236 23.72 10.40 -7.17
CA ASN A 236 25.02 10.95 -7.56
C ASN A 236 25.89 9.93 -8.32
N ILE A 237 25.84 8.65 -7.93
CA ILE A 237 26.52 7.56 -8.66
C ILE A 237 25.95 7.43 -10.08
N SER A 238 24.64 7.59 -10.24
CA SER A 238 23.98 7.50 -11.55
C SER A 238 24.28 8.67 -12.48
N THR A 239 24.72 9.82 -11.97
CA THR A 239 25.12 10.99 -12.78
C THR A 239 26.59 10.99 -13.19
N MET A 240 27.40 10.05 -12.67
CA MET A 240 28.81 9.90 -13.01
C MET A 240 29.09 8.83 -14.08
N HIS A 241 28.05 8.13 -14.54
CA HIS A 241 28.07 7.13 -15.60
C HIS A 241 27.16 7.55 -16.76
#